data_AF-A0A2H0W3T3-F1
#
_entry.id   AF-A0A2H0W3T3-F1
#
_cell.length_a   1.000
_cell.length_b   1.000
_cell.length_c   1.000
_cell.angle_alpha   90.00
_cell.angle_beta   90.00
_cell.angle_gamma   90.00
#
_symmetry.space_group_name_H-M   'P 1'
#
loop_
_entity.id
_entity.type
_entity.pdbx_description
1 polymer ?
#
loop_
_entity_poly.entity_id
_entity_poly.type
_entity_poly.pdbx_seq_one_letter_code
_entity_poly.pdbx_strand_id
1 'polypeptide(L)' 'MTQIKKLPTPKDFDNIEIKFQEGDKLLGSGFICKDGGAIGLLRCPQCSNENYSPAVITGICAICGFDANLCSIEK' A
#
# COMPACT_ATOMS: atom_id res chain seq x y z
N MET A 1 -11.45 12.66 -27.22
CA MET A 1 -10.39 12.76 -26.18
C MET A 1 -11.08 12.92 -24.84
N THR A 2 -11.15 11.85 -24.04
CA THR A 2 -11.85 11.87 -22.74
C THR A 2 -10.94 12.53 -21.71
N GLN A 3 -11.31 13.72 -21.23
CA GLN A 3 -10.59 14.39 -20.15
C GLN A 3 -10.90 13.68 -18.83
N ILE A 4 -9.92 12.96 -18.29
CA ILE A 4 -10.01 12.40 -16.95
C ILE A 4 -9.85 13.57 -15.96
N LYS A 5 -10.97 14.01 -15.37
CA LYS A 5 -10.93 14.99 -14.26
C LYS A 5 -10.27 14.32 -13.07
N LYS A 6 -9.13 14.85 -12.63
CA LYS A 6 -8.49 14.46 -11.37
C LYS A 6 -9.51 14.67 -10.25
N LEU A 7 -9.95 13.59 -9.60
CA LEU A 7 -10.84 13.70 -8.45
C LEU A 7 -10.05 14.37 -7.31
N PRO A 8 -10.67 15.31 -6.57
CA PRO A 8 -10.02 15.92 -5.42
C PRO A 8 -9.73 14.81 -4.40
N THR A 9 -8.48 14.73 -3.94
CA THR A 9 -8.13 13.87 -2.81
C THR A 9 -9.00 14.33 -1.62
N PRO A 10 -9.81 13.45 -1.01
CA PRO A 10 -10.71 13.89 0.05
C PRO A 10 -9.88 14.44 1.22
N LYS A 11 -10.38 15.51 1.83
CA LYS A 11 -9.62 16.43 2.71
C LYS A 11 -9.08 15.82 4.01
N ASP A 12 -9.37 14.54 4.26
CA ASP A 12 -9.00 13.78 5.45
C ASP A 12 -8.27 12.47 5.15
N PHE A 13 -7.92 12.21 3.88
CA PHE A 13 -7.09 11.07 3.50
C PHE A 13 -5.60 11.45 3.59
N ASP A 14 -5.04 11.47 4.81
CA ASP A 14 -3.57 11.42 4.98
C ASP A 14 -3.10 9.99 4.71
N ASN A 15 -3.19 9.56 3.45
CA ASN A 15 -2.54 8.33 3.03
C ASN A 15 -1.04 8.64 2.94
N ILE A 16 -0.30 8.42 4.02
CA ILE A 16 1.16 8.40 3.96
C ILE A 16 1.51 7.23 3.05
N GLU A 17 1.92 7.54 1.81
CA GLU A 17 2.37 6.54 0.85
C GLU A 17 3.61 5.83 1.41
N ILE A 18 3.55 4.50 1.47
CA ILE A 18 4.67 3.65 1.85
C ILE A 18 5.25 3.03 0.59
N LYS A 19 6.58 3.05 0.49
CA LYS A 19 7.32 2.36 -0.57
C LYS A 19 8.21 1.29 0.06
N PHE A 20 8.05 0.06 -0.41
CA PHE A 20 8.96 -1.02 -0.09
C PHE A 20 10.08 -0.99 -1.14
N GLN A 21 11.30 -0.66 -0.73
CA GLN A 21 12.43 -0.45 -1.62
C GLN A 21 13.69 -1.15 -1.13
N GLU A 22 14.52 -1.59 -2.07
CA GLU A 22 15.86 -2.13 -1.83
C GLU A 22 16.84 -1.34 -2.71
N GLY A 23 17.63 -0.46 -2.09
CA GLY A 23 18.38 0.57 -2.82
C GLY A 23 17.43 1.48 -3.62
N ASP A 24 17.72 1.65 -4.91
CA ASP A 24 16.89 2.44 -5.83
C ASP A 24 15.69 1.67 -6.43
N LYS A 25 15.55 0.38 -6.10
CA LYS A 25 14.52 -0.48 -6.69
C LYS A 25 13.24 -0.47 -5.85
N LEU A 26 12.14 -0.02 -6.45
CA LEU A 26 10.79 -0.15 -5.87
C LEU A 26 10.28 -1.59 -6.00
N LEU A 27 10.15 -2.27 -4.86
CA LEU A 27 9.64 -3.63 -4.77
C LEU A 27 8.12 -3.66 -4.59
N GLY A 28 7.56 -2.73 -3.83
CA GLY A 28 6.14 -2.69 -3.51
C GLY A 28 5.68 -1.31 -3.05
N SER A 29 4.37 -1.16 -2.85
CA SER A 29 3.77 0.09 -2.39
C SER A 29 2.55 -0.16 -1.51
N GLY A 30 2.22 0.84 -0.70
CA GLY A 30 1.13 0.79 0.25
C GLY A 30 0.81 2.16 0.84
N PHE A 31 0.00 2.18 1.90
CA PHE A 31 -0.31 3.39 2.65
C PHE A 31 -0.55 3.06 4.13
N ILE A 32 -0.36 4.04 5.02
CA ILE A 32 -0.75 3.89 6.43
C ILE A 32 -2.23 4.24 6.57
N CYS A 33 -3.02 3.32 7.13
CA CYS A 33 -4.41 3.56 7.50
C CYS A 33 -4.47 4.42 8.77
N LYS A 34 -5.25 5.51 8.74
CA LYS A 34 -5.46 6.39 9.92
C LYS A 34 -6.02 5.62 11.12
N ASP A 35 -6.97 4.73 10.87
CA ASP A 35 -7.64 3.92 11.89
C ASP A 35 -6.73 2.75 12.31
N GLY A 36 -5.80 3.03 13.23
CA GLY A 36 -5.01 1.99 13.89
C GLY A 36 -3.59 1.80 13.37
N GLY A 37 -3.14 2.59 12.39
CA GLY A 37 -1.76 2.54 11.89
C GLY A 37 -1.41 1.26 11.12
N ALA A 38 -2.41 0.45 10.76
CA ALA A 38 -2.24 -0.72 9.91
C ALA A 38 -1.76 -0.30 8.51
N ILE A 39 -0.99 -1.17 7.86
CA ILE A 39 -0.48 -0.91 6.52
C ILE A 39 -1.44 -1.46 5.49
N GLY A 40 -1.94 -0.60 4.61
CA GLY A 40 -2.60 -1.01 3.39
C GLY A 40 -1.57 -1.47 2.35
N LEU A 41 -1.68 -2.69 1.81
CA LEU A 41 -0.72 -3.26 0.86
C LEU A 41 -1.23 -3.24 -0.59
N LEU A 42 -0.81 -2.26 -1.38
CA LEU A 42 -1.21 -2.11 -2.79
C LEU A 42 -0.45 -3.05 -3.72
N ARG A 43 0.88 -3.08 -3.61
CA ARG A 43 1.75 -3.98 -4.37
C ARG A 43 2.68 -4.71 -3.44
N CYS A 44 2.64 -6.04 -3.48
CA CYS A 44 3.43 -6.88 -2.60
C CYS A 44 4.92 -6.82 -2.96
N PRO A 45 5.83 -6.50 -2.02
CA PRO A 45 7.27 -6.49 -2.29
C PRO A 45 7.85 -7.89 -2.54
N GLN A 46 7.21 -8.94 -2.02
CA GLN A 46 7.71 -10.31 -2.13
C GLN A 46 7.39 -10.95 -3.48
N CYS A 47 6.15 -10.83 -3.96
CA CYS A 47 5.70 -11.48 -5.21
C CYS A 47 5.43 -10.48 -6.35
N SER A 48 5.60 -9.18 -6.12
CA SER A 48 5.39 -8.10 -7.09
C SER A 48 3.95 -7.95 -7.63
N ASN A 49 3.00 -8.77 -7.15
CA ASN A 49 1.60 -8.70 -7.56
C ASN A 49 0.88 -7.52 -6.91
N GLU A 50 -0.04 -6.94 -7.66
CA GLU A 50 -1.00 -5.97 -7.15
C GLU A 50 -2.11 -6.67 -6.36
N ASN A 51 -2.52 -6.06 -5.26
CA ASN A 51 -3.51 -6.59 -4.35
C ASN A 51 -4.87 -5.95 -4.64
N TYR A 52 -5.96 -6.68 -4.40
CA TYR A 52 -7.33 -6.18 -4.58
C TYR A 52 -7.90 -5.64 -3.26
N SER A 53 -8.90 -4.75 -3.35
CA SER A 53 -9.35 -3.85 -2.27
C SER A 53 -9.43 -4.44 -0.84
N PRO A 54 -10.07 -5.58 -0.56
CA PRO A 54 -10.06 -6.16 0.79
C PRO A 54 -8.67 -6.64 1.25
N ALA A 55 -7.85 -7.21 0.37
CA ALA A 55 -6.49 -7.65 0.70
C ALA A 55 -5.52 -6.46 0.85
N VAL A 56 -5.80 -5.34 0.16
CA VAL A 56 -5.10 -4.08 0.40
C VAL A 56 -5.32 -3.65 1.85
N ILE A 57 -6.57 -3.55 2.31
CA ILE A 57 -6.91 -3.00 3.63
C ILE A 57 -6.33 -3.82 4.78
N THR A 58 -6.21 -5.14 4.63
CA THR A 58 -5.62 -6.00 5.66
C THR A 58 -4.10 -5.91 5.76
N GLY A 59 -3.42 -5.38 4.73
CA GLY A 59 -1.97 -5.45 4.64
C GLY A 59 -1.42 -6.82 4.28
N ILE A 60 -2.29 -7.79 3.93
CA ILE A 60 -1.91 -9.16 3.62
C ILE A 60 -2.04 -9.38 2.11
N CYS A 61 -0.97 -9.87 1.48
CA CYS A 61 -1.00 -10.24 0.07
C CYS A 61 -1.88 -11.47 -0.13
N ALA A 62 -2.96 -11.32 -0.91
CA ALA A 62 -3.86 -12.43 -1.22
C ALA A 62 -3.22 -13.54 -2.07
N ILE A 63 -2.09 -13.26 -2.72
CA ILE A 63 -1.43 -14.20 -3.63
C ILE A 63 -0.39 -15.05 -2.89
N CYS A 64 0.50 -14.42 -2.13
CA CYS A 64 1.63 -15.11 -1.49
C CYS A 64 1.58 -15.12 0.04
N GLY A 65 0.58 -14.48 0.66
CA GLY A 65 0.42 -14.45 2.11
C GLY A 65 1.38 -13.52 2.86
N PHE A 66 2.18 -12.71 2.16
CA PHE A 66 3.03 -11.70 2.81
C PHE A 66 2.19 -10.76 3.67
N ASP A 67 2.57 -10.55 4.93
CA ASP A 67 1.90 -9.65 5.87
C ASP A 67 2.76 -8.43 6.16
N ALA A 68 2.30 -7.26 5.68
CA ALA A 68 3.01 -6.00 5.85
C ALA A 68 3.05 -5.54 7.32
N ASN A 69 2.09 -5.94 8.16
CA ASN A 69 2.00 -5.48 9.56
C ASN A 69 3.02 -6.17 10.48
N LEU A 70 3.61 -7.29 10.04
CA LEU A 70 4.72 -7.96 10.74
C LEU A 70 6.09 -7.37 10.37
N CYS A 71 6.16 -6.60 9.28
CA CYS A 71 7.38 -5.88 8.92
C CYS A 71 7.57 -4.73 9.90
N SER A 72 8.57 -4.85 10.78
CA SER A 72 8.96 -3.75 11.66
C SER A 72 9.44 -2.58 10.78
N ILE A 73 8.62 -1.53 10.69
CA ILE A 73 9.06 -0.26 10.13
C ILE A 73 9.93 0.37 11.22
N GLU A 74 11.25 0.32 11.06
CA GLU A 74 12.14 1.18 11.85
C GLU A 74 11.73 2.63 11.56
N LYS A 75 11.26 3.32 12.61
CA LYS A 75 10.79 4.71 12.56
C LYS A 75 11.93 5.69 12.30
#